data_AF-A0A7J3CAW1-F1
#
_entry.id   AF-A0A7J3CAW1-F1
#
_cell.length_a   1.000
_cell.length_b   1.000
_cell.length_c   1.000
_cell.angle_alpha   90.00
_cell.angle_beta   90.00
_cell.angle_gamma   90.00
#
_symmetry.space_group_name_H-M   'P 1'
#
loop_
_entity.id
_entity.type
_entity.pdbx_description
1 polymer ?
#
loop_
_entity_poly.entity_id
_entity_poly.type
_entity_poly.pdbx_seq_one_letter_code
_entity_poly.pdbx_strand_id
1 'polypeptide(L)' 'MDWVQEEINILKETGRYVPIRTLQTSQGAWVKIDGRKMLNLCSNNYLGLANNPEVKKAMHDAIDTYGVGAGA' A
#
# COMPACT_ATOMS: atom_id res chain seq x y z
N MET A 1 -3.26 -2.30 30.51
CA MET A 1 -3.18 -2.71 29.09
C MET A 1 -1.85 -3.41 28.81
N ASP A 2 -1.21 -3.94 29.86
CA ASP A 2 0.22 -4.30 29.85
C ASP A 2 0.46 -5.58 29.05
N TRP A 3 -0.54 -6.46 29.01
CA TRP A 3 -0.54 -7.68 28.20
C TRP A 3 -0.35 -7.41 26.69
N VAL A 4 -0.82 -6.27 26.17
CA VAL A 4 -0.64 -5.91 24.74
C VAL A 4 0.84 -5.67 24.45
N GLN A 5 1.53 -5.00 25.37
CA GLN A 5 2.96 -4.72 25.21
C GLN A 5 3.80 -5.99 25.37
N GLU A 6 3.39 -6.88 26.27
CA GLU A 6 4.01 -8.19 26.45
C GLU A 6 3.88 -9.06 25.20
N GLU A 7 2.68 -9.14 24.60
CA GLU A 7 2.47 -9.87 23.35
C GLU A 7 3.29 -9.29 22.18
N ILE A 8 3.36 -7.96 22.08
CA ILE A 8 4.22 -7.31 21.07
C ILE A 8 5.69 -7.68 21.28
N ASN A 9 6.17 -7.76 22.52
CA ASN A 9 7.54 -8.16 22.82
C ASN A 9 7.79 -9.61 22.44
N ILE A 10 6.86 -10.52 22.76
CA ILE A 10 6.92 -11.93 22.35
C ILE A 10 6.99 -12.04 20.81
N LEU A 11 6.20 -11.27 20.08
CA LEU A 11 6.25 -11.26 18.61
C LEU A 11 7.61 -10.76 18.09
N LYS A 12 8.21 -9.76 18.74
CA LYS A 12 9.55 -9.25 18.37
C LYS A 12 10.64 -10.27 18.65
N GLU A 13 10.63 -10.89 19.83
CA GLU A 13 11.61 -11.89 20.25
C GLU A 13 11.52 -13.17 19.41
N THR A 14 10.31 -13.58 19.03
CA THR A 14 10.09 -14.75 18.18
C THR A 14 10.23 -14.47 16.67
N GLY A 15 10.58 -13.24 16.27
CA GLY A 15 10.76 -12.86 14.87
C GLY A 15 9.49 -12.83 14.03
N ARG A 16 8.31 -12.80 14.68
CA ARG A 16 6.98 -12.75 14.02
C ARG A 16 6.42 -11.33 13.93
N TYR A 17 7.08 -10.36 14.54
CA TYR A 17 6.71 -8.96 14.41
C TYR A 17 6.97 -8.47 12.99
N VAL A 18 5.92 -8.04 12.29
CA VAL A 18 5.99 -7.54 10.91
C VAL A 18 5.85 -6.02 10.91
N PRO A 19 6.96 -5.26 10.81
CA PRO A 19 6.87 -3.82 10.62
C PRO A 19 6.36 -3.51 9.21
N ILE A 20 5.32 -2.69 9.11
CA ILE A 20 4.79 -2.22 7.83
C ILE A 20 5.73 -1.14 7.28
N ARG A 21 6.24 -1.34 6.06
CA ARG A 21 7.08 -0.36 5.38
C ARG A 21 6.23 0.58 4.54
N THR A 22 6.62 1.85 4.48
CA THR A 22 5.94 2.86 3.67
C THR A 22 6.44 2.81 2.23
N LEU A 23 5.50 2.70 1.28
CA LEU A 23 5.79 2.87 -0.14
C LEU A 23 5.82 4.35 -0.49
N GLN A 24 6.94 4.85 -1.01
CA GLN A 24 7.15 6.27 -1.28
C GLN A 24 6.85 6.67 -2.73
N THR A 25 6.38 5.74 -3.55
CA THR A 25 6.00 5.93 -4.96
C THR A 25 4.67 5.23 -5.23
N SER A 26 4.04 5.54 -6.36
CA SER A 26 2.95 4.73 -6.90
C SER A 26 3.33 3.26 -7.08
N GLN A 27 2.35 2.37 -7.09
CA GLN A 27 2.56 0.95 -7.39
C GLN A 27 3.15 0.75 -8.80
N GLY A 28 3.99 -0.29 -8.95
CA GLY A 28 4.65 -0.64 -10.19
C GLY A 28 5.75 -1.67 -9.97
N ALA A 29 6.41 -2.09 -11.07
CA ALA A 29 7.54 -3.03 -11.00
C ALA A 29 8.70 -2.46 -10.18
N TRP A 30 8.94 -1.14 -10.26
CA TRP A 30 9.94 -0.46 -9.45
C TRP A 30 9.26 0.46 -8.45
N VAL A 31 9.68 0.38 -7.19
CA VAL A 31 9.14 1.19 -6.11
C VAL A 31 10.26 1.80 -5.26
N LYS A 32 9.91 2.81 -4.47
CA LYS A 32 10.83 3.39 -3.48
C LYS A 32 10.37 3.03 -2.06
N ILE A 33 11.25 2.38 -1.30
CA ILE A 33 11.04 2.02 0.11
C ILE A 33 12.30 2.43 0.88
N ASP A 34 12.13 3.10 2.02
CA ASP A 34 13.25 3.58 2.86
C ASP A 34 14.31 4.37 2.07
N GLY A 35 13.88 5.21 1.13
CA GLY A 35 14.77 6.01 0.28
C GLY A 35 15.36 5.28 -0.93
N ARG A 36 15.21 3.94 -1.02
CA ARG A 36 15.90 3.09 -2.00
C ARG A 36 14.97 2.63 -3.12
N LYS A 37 15.47 2.64 -4.35
CA LYS A 37 14.78 2.03 -5.50
C LYS A 37 14.90 0.51 -5.44
N MET A 38 13.77 -0.20 -5.49
CA MET A 38 13.70 -1.65 -5.36
C MET A 38 12.78 -2.24 -6.44
N LEU A 39 13.09 -3.45 -6.91
CA LEU A 39 12.20 -4.23 -7.77
C LEU A 39 11.14 -4.90 -6.89
N ASN A 40 9.87 -4.68 -7.20
CA ASN A 40 8.73 -5.14 -6.43
C ASN A 40 8.25 -6.50 -6.93
N LEU A 41 8.61 -7.55 -6.19
CA LEU A 41 8.24 -8.95 -6.50
C LEU A 41 7.20 -9.51 -5.51
N CYS A 42 6.64 -8.67 -4.63
CA CYS A 42 5.69 -9.08 -3.59
C CYS A 42 4.32 -8.38 -3.71
N SER A 43 4.10 -7.61 -4.77
CA SER A 43 2.81 -6.96 -5.04
C SER A 43 1.86 -7.90 -5.77
N ASN A 44 0.56 -7.75 -5.49
CA ASN A 44 -0.51 -8.42 -6.23
C ASN A 44 -0.93 -7.64 -7.50
N ASN A 45 -0.17 -6.61 -7.89
CA ASN A 45 -0.42 -5.79 -9.08
C ASN A 45 0.04 -6.50 -10.37
N TYR A 46 -0.50 -7.69 -10.63
CA TYR A 46 -0.02 -8.59 -11.70
C TYR A 46 -0.09 -7.97 -13.11
N LEU A 47 -1.16 -7.24 -13.40
CA LEU A 47 -1.39 -6.60 -14.70
C LEU A 47 -0.89 -5.15 -14.76
N GLY A 48 -0.30 -4.63 -13.67
CA GLY A 48 0.17 -3.25 -13.62
C GLY A 48 -0.94 -2.18 -13.53
N LEU A 49 -2.19 -2.56 -13.30
CA LEU A 49 -3.34 -1.64 -13.33
C LEU A 49 -3.39 -0.66 -12.15
N ALA A 50 -2.74 -0.96 -11.03
CA ALA A 50 -2.78 -0.11 -9.84
C ALA A 50 -2.19 1.31 -10.03
N ASN A 51 -1.47 1.56 -11.13
CA ASN A 51 -0.99 2.89 -11.52
C ASN A 51 -1.17 3.15 -13.03
N ASN A 52 -2.11 2.44 -13.67
CA ASN A 52 -2.36 2.60 -15.09
C ASN A 52 -2.96 4.00 -15.37
N PRO A 53 -2.47 4.72 -16.41
CA PRO A 53 -2.93 6.08 -16.71
C PRO A 53 -4.41 6.16 -17.12
N GLU A 54 -4.94 5.17 -17.83
CA GLU A 54 -6.35 5.14 -18.25
C GLU A 54 -7.27 4.91 -17.06
N VAL A 55 -6.91 4.01 -16.14
CA VAL A 55 -7.66 3.77 -14.89
C VAL A 55 -7.70 5.04 -14.05
N LYS A 56 -6.55 5.73 -13.90
CA LYS A 56 -6.50 7.01 -13.16
C LYS A 56 -7.40 8.05 -13.82
N LYS A 57 -7.34 8.19 -15.14
CA LYS A 57 -8.20 9.12 -15.87
C LYS A 57 -9.68 8.81 -15.65
N ALA A 58 -10.08 7.56 -15.79
CA ALA A 58 -11.46 7.14 -15.56
C ALA A 58 -11.93 7.45 -14.13
N MET A 59 -11.07 7.28 -13.12
CA MET A 59 -11.37 7.69 -11.75
C MET A 59 -11.55 9.20 -11.61
N HIS A 60 -10.69 10.02 -12.21
CA HIS A 60 -10.84 11.48 -12.22
C HIS A 60 -12.16 11.90 -12.89
N ASP A 61 -12.44 11.38 -14.09
CA ASP A 61 -13.67 11.68 -14.82
C ASP A 61 -14.91 11.31 -13.99
N ALA A 62 -14.89 10.18 -13.28
CA ALA A 62 -15.99 9.73 -12.44
C ALA A 62 -16.17 10.63 -11.21
N ILE A 63 -15.09 11.09 -10.57
CA ILE A 63 -15.14 12.03 -9.46
C ILE A 63 -15.75 13.36 -9.92
N ASP A 64 -15.34 13.87 -11.07
CA ASP A 64 -15.86 15.13 -11.62
C ASP A 64 -17.35 15.01 -12.00
N THR A 65 -17.78 13.84 -12.47
CA THR A 65 -19.16 13.61 -12.93
C THR A 65 -20.13 13.30 -11.78
N TYR A 66 -19.70 12.49 -10.80
CA TYR A 66 -20.58 11.89 -9.80
C TYR A 66 -20.23 12.28 -8.35
N GLY A 67 -19.10 12.93 -8.11
CA GLY A 67 -18.58 13.18 -6.77
C GLY A 67 -17.86 11.98 -6.16
N VAL A 68 -17.36 12.15 -4.94
CA VAL A 68 -16.49 11.16 -4.26
C VAL A 68 -17.23 10.03 -3.54
N GLY A 69 -18.55 10.14 -3.38
CA GLY A 69 -19.36 9.20 -2.63
C GLY A 69 -20.74 9.05 -3.24
N ALA A 70 -21.34 7.87 -3.09
CA ALA A 70 -22.64 7.53 -3.66
C ALA A 70 -23.84 8.21 -2.97
N GLY A 71 -23.58 9.05 -1.96
CA GLY A 71 -24.59 9.60 -1.06
C GLY A 71 -24.93 8.62 0.06
N ALA A 72 -24.73 9.03 1.31
CA ALA A 72 -25.23 8.40 2.52
C ALA A 72 -25.74 9.52 3.45
#